data_AF-A0A7Y1XDX8-F1
#
_entry.id   AF-A0A7Y1XDX8-F1
#
_cell.length_a   1.000
_cell.length_b   1.000
_cell.length_c   1.000
_cell.angle_alpha   90.00
_cell.angle_beta   90.00
_cell.angle_gamma   90.00
#
_symmetry.space_group_name_H-M   'P 1'
#
loop_
_entity.id
_entity.type
_entity.pdbx_description
1 polymer ?
#
loop_
_entity_poly.entity_id
_entity_poly.type
_entity_poly.pdbx_seq_one_letter_code
_entity_poly.pdbx_strand_id
1 'polypeptide(L)'
;MGELKKEDISQEVFDLYDDYAHNKLDRRQFVERLSLFAVGGLTVPSLLSFMSPNYKDTITVKPEDPRIESGYITYESPKGGGTIKGLL
;
A
#
# COMPACT_ATOMS: atom_id res chain seq x y z
N MET A 1 11.77 2.56 -22.18
CA MET A 1 11.92 1.47 -21.19
C MET A 1 10.72 0.55 -21.34
N GLY A 2 10.93 -0.76 -21.33
CA GLY A 2 9.83 -1.70 -21.25
C GLY A 2 9.09 -1.54 -19.92
N GLU A 3 7.84 -2.00 -19.88
CA GLU A 3 7.07 -2.09 -18.65
C GLU A 3 7.79 -3.03 -17.66
N LEU A 4 7.97 -2.58 -16.41
CA LEU A 4 8.55 -3.40 -15.36
C LEU A 4 7.62 -4.56 -15.03
N LYS A 5 8.18 -5.75 -14.90
CA LYS A 5 7.46 -6.95 -14.46
C LYS A 5 7.93 -7.37 -13.09
N LYS A 6 7.13 -8.21 -12.44
CA LYS A 6 7.47 -8.77 -11.12
C LYS A 6 8.81 -9.50 -11.15
N GLU A 7 9.09 -10.21 -12.25
CA GLU A 7 10.34 -10.97 -12.42
C GLU A 7 11.59 -10.08 -12.52
N ASP A 8 11.42 -8.79 -12.83
CA ASP A 8 12.52 -7.82 -12.92
C ASP A 8 12.90 -7.24 -11.54
N ILE A 9 12.12 -7.54 -10.49
CA ILE A 9 12.25 -6.94 -9.16
C ILE A 9 12.66 -8.00 -8.14
N SER A 10 13.73 -7.72 -7.38
CA SER A 10 14.18 -8.59 -6.28
C SER A 10 13.12 -8.67 -5.18
N GLN A 11 13.01 -9.84 -4.53
CA GLN A 11 12.13 -10.07 -3.38
C GLN A 11 12.36 -9.03 -2.26
N GLU A 12 13.61 -8.62 -2.04
CA GLU A 12 13.99 -7.65 -1.01
C GLU A 12 13.30 -6.29 -1.17
N VAL A 13 12.92 -5.91 -2.41
CA VAL A 13 12.18 -4.66 -2.67
C VAL A 13 10.74 -4.78 -2.18
N PHE A 14 10.13 -5.97 -2.29
CA PHE A 14 8.80 -6.24 -1.73
C PHE A 14 8.82 -6.24 -0.21
N ASP A 15 9.84 -6.84 0.39
CA ASP A 15 10.01 -6.84 1.85
C ASP A 15 10.24 -5.41 2.38
N LEU A 16 11.00 -4.60 1.64
CA LEU A 16 11.19 -3.19 1.96
C LEU A 16 9.87 -2.39 1.88
N TYR A 17 9.01 -2.68 0.91
CA TYR A 17 7.69 -2.05 0.82
C TYR A 17 6.75 -2.54 1.94
N ASP A 18 6.79 -3.82 2.32
CA ASP A 18 6.05 -4.36 3.46
C ASP A 18 6.40 -3.60 4.74
N ASP A 19 7.68 -3.37 4.99
CA ASP A 19 8.13 -2.63 6.16
C ASP A 19 7.64 -1.17 6.16
N TYR A 20 7.61 -0.53 5.00
CA TYR A 20 7.03 0.80 4.84
C TYR A 20 5.51 0.81 5.06
N ALA A 21 4.77 -0.11 4.43
CA ALA A 21 3.32 -0.20 4.52
C ALA A 21 2.83 -0.50 5.95
N HIS A 22 3.64 -1.23 6.73
CA HIS A 22 3.36 -1.55 8.13
C HIS A 22 4.02 -0.59 9.14
N ASN A 23 4.40 0.61 8.70
CA ASN A 23 4.95 1.69 9.55
C ASN A 23 6.23 1.33 10.34
N LYS A 24 6.97 0.31 9.90
CA LYS A 24 8.30 0.01 10.46
C LYS A 24 9.37 0.97 9.92
N LEU A 25 9.13 1.57 8.75
CA LEU A 25 9.97 2.59 8.13
C LEU A 25 9.17 3.85 7.83
N ASP A 26 9.80 5.02 8.01
CA ASP A 26 9.25 6.26 7.50
C ASP A 26 9.47 6.39 5.97
N ARG A 27 8.76 7.33 5.34
CA ARG A 27 8.84 7.55 3.88
C ARG A 27 10.26 7.87 3.41
N ARG A 28 11.04 8.62 4.19
CA ARG A 28 12.40 9.01 3.81
C ARG A 28 13.33 7.79 3.85
N GLN A 29 13.26 7.01 4.92
CA GLN A 29 14.01 5.75 5.07
C GLN A 29 13.65 4.75 3.97
N PHE A 30 12.37 4.63 3.64
CA PHE A 30 11.91 3.78 2.55
C PHE A 30 12.56 4.17 1.21
N VAL A 31 12.45 5.45 0.81
CA VAL A 31 13.02 5.94 -0.46
C VAL A 31 14.55 5.85 -0.48
N GLU A 32 15.21 6.13 0.65
CA GLU A 32 16.66 6.00 0.80
C GLU A 32 17.13 4.56 0.57
N ARG A 33 16.48 3.58 1.20
CA ARG A 33 16.79 2.16 1.00
C ARG A 33 16.41 1.66 -0.39
N LEU A 34 15.31 2.16 -0.95
CA LEU A 34 14.87 1.81 -2.30
C LEU A 34 15.90 2.25 -3.35
N SER A 35 16.67 3.31 -3.08
CA SER A 35 17.73 3.80 -3.98
C SER A 35 18.86 2.80 -4.22
N LEU A 36 19.09 1.89 -3.28
CA LEU A 36 20.10 0.83 -3.42
C LEU A 36 19.75 -0.17 -4.53
N PHE A 37 18.46 -0.26 -4.89
CA PHE A 37 17.95 -1.17 -5.93
C PHE A 37 17.82 -0.50 -7.30
N ALA A 38 18.14 0.79 -7.43
CA ALA A 38 18.11 1.53 -8.70
C ALA A 38 19.35 1.23 -9.57
N VAL A 39 19.50 -0.04 -9.94
CA VAL A 39 20.62 -0.57 -10.75
C VAL A 39 20.13 -1.09 -12.09
N GLY A 40 21.04 -1.32 -13.06
CA GLY A 40 20.70 -2.01 -14.31
C GLY A 40 19.69 -1.26 -15.21
N GLY A 41 19.61 0.06 -15.08
CA GLY A 41 18.61 0.88 -15.79
C GLY A 41 17.31 1.12 -15.03
N LEU A 42 17.14 0.50 -13.86
CA LEU A 42 16.07 0.83 -12.92
C LEU A 42 16.35 2.17 -12.25
N THR A 43 15.30 2.97 -12.09
CA THR A 43 15.37 4.27 -11.38
C THR A 43 14.52 4.22 -10.12
N VAL A 44 14.84 5.06 -9.13
CA VAL A 44 14.01 5.19 -7.92
C VAL A 44 12.56 5.53 -8.25
N PRO A 45 12.25 6.49 -9.15
CA PRO A 45 10.86 6.76 -9.52
C PRO A 45 10.15 5.56 -10.15
N SER A 46 10.83 4.79 -11.02
CA SER A 46 10.22 3.60 -11.63
C SER A 46 9.94 2.49 -10.61
N LEU A 47 10.85 2.26 -9.65
CA LEU A 47 10.66 1.29 -8.57
C LEU A 47 9.53 1.74 -7.63
N LEU A 48 9.53 3.02 -7.25
CA LEU A 48 8.50 3.58 -6.39
C LEU A 48 7.12 3.48 -7.04
N SER A 49 7.03 3.79 -8.34
CA SER A 49 5.78 3.68 -9.10
C SER A 49 5.30 2.24 -9.23
N PHE A 50 6.22 1.28 -9.42
CA PHE A 50 5.87 -0.14 -9.53
C PHE A 50 5.38 -0.71 -8.19
N MET A 51 6.00 -0.31 -7.08
CA MET A 51 5.67 -0.81 -5.75
C MET A 51 4.44 -0.12 -5.13
N SER A 52 4.16 1.12 -5.51
CA SER A 52 3.04 1.88 -4.95
C SER A 52 1.70 1.45 -5.57
N PRO A 53 0.61 1.39 -4.78
CA PRO A 53 -0.71 1.09 -5.32
C PRO A 53 -1.18 2.18 -6.30
N ASN A 54 -1.70 1.79 -7.46
CA ASN A 54 -2.32 2.71 -8.41
C ASN A 54 -3.82 2.88 -8.13
N TYR A 55 -4.16 3.73 -7.16
CA TYR A 55 -5.56 3.97 -6.79
C TYR A 55 -6.40 4.69 -7.86
N LYS A 56 -5.78 5.18 -8.95
CA LYS A 56 -6.47 5.94 -9.99
C LYS A 56 -6.88 5.05 -11.17
N ASP A 57 -5.91 4.34 -11.75
CA ASP A 57 -6.13 3.65 -13.01
C ASP A 57 -6.49 2.16 -12.82
N THR A 58 -6.23 1.59 -11.65
CA THR A 58 -6.54 0.17 -11.35
C THR A 58 -7.68 0.00 -10.35
N ILE A 59 -8.54 1.02 -10.19
CA ILE A 59 -9.71 0.94 -9.30
C ILE A 59 -10.79 0.04 -9.92
N THR A 60 -11.15 -1.04 -9.21
CA THR A 60 -12.17 -2.00 -9.69
C THR A 60 -13.58 -1.62 -9.26
N VAL A 61 -13.73 -1.00 -8.09
CA VAL A 61 -15.02 -0.59 -7.53
C VAL A 61 -14.94 0.89 -7.18
N LYS A 62 -15.86 1.69 -7.72
CA LYS A 62 -15.89 3.13 -7.45
C LYS A 62 -16.44 3.39 -6.05
N PRO A 63 -15.97 4.45 -5.35
CA PRO A 63 -16.51 4.82 -4.04
C PRO A 63 -18.02 5.07 -4.05
N GLU A 64 -18.56 5.54 -5.18
CA GLU A 64 -19.99 5.85 -5.36
C GLU A 64 -20.80 4.70 -5.98
N ASP A 65 -20.24 3.48 -6.06
CA ASP A 65 -20.96 2.32 -6.60
C ASP A 65 -22.24 2.08 -5.77
N PRO A 66 -23.44 2.08 -6.39
CA PRO A 66 -24.71 2.03 -5.66
C PRO A 66 -24.95 0.69 -4.95
N ARG A 67 -24.13 -0.33 -5.22
CA ARG A 67 -24.15 -1.61 -4.53
C ARG A 67 -23.40 -1.58 -3.20
N ILE A 68 -22.62 -0.51 -2.94
CA ILE A 68 -21.94 -0.32 -1.66
C ILE A 68 -22.95 0.28 -0.68
N GLU A 69 -23.29 -0.49 0.34
CA GLU A 69 -23.97 0.00 1.52
C GLU A 69 -22.92 0.27 2.59
N SER A 70 -22.79 1.52 3.06
CA SER A 70 -21.91 1.84 4.17
C SER A 70 -22.64 2.59 5.29
N GLY A 71 -22.28 2.29 6.53
CA GLY A 71 -22.92 2.88 7.69
C GLY A 71 -22.11 2.67 8.96
N TYR A 72 -22.34 3.52 9.96
CA TYR A 72 -21.75 3.27 11.27
C TYR A 72 -22.63 2.34 12.08
N ILE A 73 -22.03 1.28 12.61
CA ILE A 73 -22.62 0.47 13.66
C ILE A 73 -21.96 0.79 15.00
N THR A 74 -22.72 0.59 16.07
CA THR A 74 -22.24 0.71 17.43
C THR A 74 -22.52 -0.60 18.15
N TYR A 75 -21.53 -1.13 18.86
CA TYR A 75 -21.72 -2.33 19.68
C TYR A 75 -20.94 -2.26 20.98
N GLU A 76 -21.42 -2.99 21.98
CA GLU A 76 -20.80 -3.08 23.29
C GLU A 76 -19.70 -4.15 23.30
N SER A 77 -18.49 -3.76 23.73
CA SER A 77 -17.34 -4.62 23.94
C SER A 77 -16.97 -4.63 25.44
N PRO A 78 -17.72 -5.36 26.27
CA PRO A 78 -17.62 -5.26 27.73
C PRO A 78 -16.29 -5.78 28.30
N LYS A 79 -15.50 -6.52 27.53
CA LYS A 79 -14.21 -7.09 27.95
C LYS A 79 -13.01 -6.18 27.64
N GLY A 80 -13.22 -4.87 27.61
CA GLY A 80 -12.14 -3.87 27.55
C GLY A 80 -12.24 -2.84 26.42
N GLY A 81 -13.14 -3.03 25.45
CA GLY A 81 -13.31 -2.08 24.35
C GLY A 81 -14.36 -1.00 24.60
N GLY A 82 -15.23 -1.16 25.61
CA GLY A 82 -16.36 -0.28 25.85
C GLY A 82 -17.31 -0.24 24.64
N THR A 83 -17.98 0.88 24.42
CA THR A 83 -18.81 1.10 23.23
C THR A 83 -17.92 1.41 22.03
N ILE A 84 -17.92 0.52 21.03
CA ILE A 84 -17.13 0.66 19.80
C ILE A 84 -18.03 1.15 18.67
N LYS A 85 -17.56 2.15 17.92
CA LYS A 85 -18.18 2.64 16.68
C LYS A 85 -17.36 2.17 15.48
N GLY A 86 -17.94 1.31 14.65
CA GLY A 86 -17.31 0.76 13.44
C GLY A 86 -17.99 1.28 12.18
N LEU A 87 -17.21 1.60 11.14
CA LEU A 87 -17.72 1.76 9.78
C LEU A 87 -17.88 0.37 9.19
N LEU A 88 -19.10 0.04 8.74
CA LEU A 88 -19.46 -1.18 8.05
C LEU A 88 -19.78 -0.85 6.59
#